data_AF-A0A319EHM7-F1
#
_entry.id   AF-A0A319EHM7-F1
#
_cell.length_a   1.000
_cell.length_b   1.000
_cell.length_c   1.000
_cell.angle_alpha   90.00
_cell.angle_beta   90.00
_cell.angle_gamma   90.00
#
_symmetry.space_group_name_H-M   'P 1'
#
loop_
_entity.id
_entity.type
_entity.pdbx_description
1 polymer ?
#
loop_
_entity_poly.entity_id
_entity_poly.type
_entity_poly.pdbx_seq_one_letter_code
_entity_poly.pdbx_strand_id
1 'polypeptide(L)'
;MQLNSTSPSDLNGACCLALWSLLGATKVTFPGSQLYDWSLSSYFSQQEAQVQPRCMVAPSNVEDVSTALKSLTSIAALLPDEEKLTCDFAIQSGGHDPIGGAANIEGGVTLDLRGLNAIEGPIWGGSVFYSLDNVDQQLKAAAEFSAPESYDDYAALIVSFGFSGAQGAAIVNSIEYTKAEENPPAFQPFTEVPSLYSTLRIAPMSSIRY
;
A
#
# COMPACT_ATOMS: atom_id res chain seq x y z
N MET A 1 12.77 21.62 -48.69
CA MET A 1 12.53 21.33 -47.26
C MET A 1 13.45 20.20 -46.86
N GLN A 2 14.44 20.51 -46.02
CA GLN A 2 15.40 19.53 -45.52
C GLN A 2 14.72 18.59 -44.53
N LEU A 3 14.94 17.30 -44.71
CA LEU A 3 14.63 16.25 -43.73
C LEU A 3 15.52 16.50 -42.52
N ASN A 4 14.92 16.93 -41.41
CA ASN A 4 15.63 17.10 -40.15
C ASN A 4 16.00 15.70 -39.63
N SER A 5 17.29 15.51 -39.37
CA SER A 5 17.88 14.29 -38.85
C SER A 5 17.18 13.84 -37.57
N THR A 6 16.46 12.72 -37.63
CA THR A 6 16.06 11.95 -36.45
C THR A 6 17.33 11.38 -35.82
N SER A 7 17.72 11.96 -34.69
CA SER A 7 18.58 11.32 -33.69
C SER A 7 17.99 9.95 -33.33
N PRO A 8 18.80 8.94 -32.96
CA PRO A 8 18.27 7.64 -32.55
C PRO A 8 17.31 7.83 -31.37
N SER A 9 16.04 7.50 -31.57
CA SER A 9 15.04 7.12 -30.56
C SER A 9 15.12 7.81 -29.19
N ASP A 10 14.12 8.66 -28.87
CA ASP A 10 13.79 9.04 -27.50
C ASP A 10 13.53 7.78 -26.64
N LEU A 11 14.59 7.22 -26.05
CA LEU A 11 14.56 6.14 -25.06
C LEU A 11 13.92 6.58 -23.74
N ASN A 12 13.66 7.88 -23.59
CA ASN A 12 12.98 8.51 -22.46
C ASN A 12 11.63 7.87 -22.08
N GLY A 13 11.06 6.95 -22.85
CA GLY A 13 9.86 6.19 -22.48
C GLY A 13 9.99 4.67 -22.61
N ALA A 14 11.19 4.14 -22.84
CA ALA A 14 11.39 2.74 -23.24
C ALA A 14 10.78 1.74 -22.24
N CYS A 15 10.99 1.96 -20.94
CA CYS A 15 10.42 1.10 -19.90
C CYS A 15 8.89 1.14 -19.87
N CYS A 16 8.29 2.33 -19.87
CA CYS A 16 6.83 2.46 -19.89
C CYS A 16 6.19 1.91 -21.17
N LEU A 17 6.83 2.09 -22.33
CA LEU A 17 6.35 1.54 -23.60
C LEU A 17 6.47 0.01 -23.65
N ALA A 18 7.56 -0.55 -23.13
CA ALA A 18 7.73 -1.99 -23.01
C ALA A 18 6.68 -2.60 -22.10
N LEU A 19 6.44 -2.00 -20.93
CA LEU A 19 5.39 -2.41 -20.01
C LEU A 19 4.00 -2.33 -20.63
N TRP A 20 3.70 -1.23 -21.34
CA TRP A 20 2.43 -1.07 -22.05
C TRP A 20 2.23 -2.16 -23.13
N SER A 21 3.30 -2.52 -23.85
CA SER A 21 3.27 -3.61 -24.83
C SER A 21 3.04 -4.99 -24.19
N LEU A 22 3.65 -5.24 -23.02
CA LEU A 22 3.58 -6.52 -22.32
C LEU A 22 2.26 -6.71 -21.54
N LEU A 23 1.76 -5.66 -20.88
CA LEU A 23 0.65 -5.73 -19.93
C LEU A 23 -0.65 -5.11 -20.46
N GLY A 24 -0.55 -4.24 -21.46
CA GLY A 24 -1.68 -3.60 -22.13
C GLY A 24 -2.12 -2.26 -21.52
N ALA A 25 -2.96 -1.55 -22.27
CA ALA A 25 -3.43 -0.20 -21.97
C ALA A 25 -4.35 -0.09 -20.74
N THR A 26 -4.90 -1.21 -20.26
CA THR A 26 -5.74 -1.22 -19.05
C THR A 26 -4.90 -1.26 -17.77
N LYS A 27 -3.64 -1.70 -17.86
CA LYS A 27 -2.73 -1.85 -16.72
C LYS A 27 -1.63 -0.81 -16.69
N VAL A 28 -1.31 -0.18 -17.83
CA VAL A 28 -0.25 0.84 -17.90
C VAL A 28 -0.84 2.17 -18.34
N THR A 29 -0.78 3.15 -17.45
CA THR A 29 -1.39 4.46 -17.63
C THR A 29 -0.35 5.57 -17.61
N PHE A 30 -0.61 6.63 -18.38
CA PHE A 30 0.30 7.75 -18.59
C PHE A 30 -0.31 9.07 -18.09
N PRO A 31 0.51 10.11 -17.85
CA PRO A 31 0.04 11.45 -17.51
C PRO A 31 -1.05 11.94 -18.47
N GLY A 32 -2.10 12.57 -17.90
CA GLY A 32 -3.25 13.07 -18.65
C GLY A 32 -4.35 12.04 -18.95
N SER A 33 -4.20 10.79 -18.47
CA SER A 33 -5.28 9.80 -18.48
C SER A 33 -6.07 9.83 -17.18
N GLN A 34 -7.39 9.58 -17.25
CA GLN A 34 -8.27 9.60 -16.07
C GLN A 34 -7.83 8.62 -14.96
N LEU A 35 -7.32 7.44 -15.34
CA LEU A 35 -6.84 6.44 -14.39
C LEU A 35 -5.56 6.88 -13.68
N TYR A 36 -4.65 7.56 -14.39
CA TYR A 36 -3.44 8.13 -13.80
C TYR A 36 -3.78 9.22 -12.79
N ASP A 37 -4.67 10.16 -13.16
CA ASP A 37 -5.11 11.25 -12.28
C ASP A 37 -5.86 10.72 -11.05
N TRP A 38 -6.69 9.69 -11.24
CA TRP A 38 -7.35 9.01 -10.12
C TRP A 38 -6.35 8.36 -9.18
N SER A 39 -5.30 7.73 -9.72
CA SER A 39 -4.26 7.13 -8.90
C SER A 39 -3.51 8.17 -8.08
N LEU A 40 -3.11 9.30 -8.66
CA LEU A 40 -2.50 10.41 -7.90
C LEU A 40 -3.43 10.95 -6.80
N SER A 41 -4.74 11.02 -7.07
CA SER A 41 -5.73 11.49 -6.07
C SER A 41 -5.94 10.54 -4.90
N SER A 42 -5.40 9.32 -4.96
CA SER A 42 -5.62 8.28 -3.95
C SER A 42 -4.62 8.28 -2.80
N TYR A 43 -3.48 8.96 -2.95
CA TYR A 43 -2.48 9.04 -1.90
C TYR A 43 -3.03 9.81 -0.68
N PHE A 44 -2.64 9.36 0.51
CA PHE A 44 -3.07 9.99 1.75
C PHE A 44 -2.51 11.41 1.91
N SER A 45 -1.26 11.62 1.49
CA SER A 45 -0.56 12.89 1.63
C SER A 45 -0.47 13.64 0.31
N GLN A 46 -0.58 14.98 0.38
CA GLN A 46 -0.46 15.83 -0.82
C GLN A 46 0.97 15.80 -1.37
N GLN A 47 1.97 15.65 -0.50
CA GLN A 47 3.38 15.56 -0.86
C GLN A 47 3.63 14.38 -1.80
N GLU A 48 3.03 13.23 -1.50
CA GLU A 48 3.15 12.03 -2.32
C GLU A 48 2.34 12.11 -3.62
N ALA A 49 1.14 12.68 -3.55
CA ALA A 49 0.27 12.91 -4.70
C ALA A 49 0.86 13.88 -5.73
N GLN A 50 1.82 14.73 -5.33
CA GLN A 50 2.48 15.68 -6.22
C GLN A 50 3.63 15.07 -7.02
N VAL A 51 4.15 13.91 -6.62
CA VAL A 51 5.21 13.20 -7.34
C VAL A 51 4.65 12.65 -8.66
N GLN A 52 5.31 12.96 -9.79
CA GLN A 52 4.82 12.62 -11.12
C GLN A 52 5.62 11.46 -11.73
N PRO A 53 5.13 10.21 -11.63
CA PRO A 53 5.75 9.10 -12.34
C PRO A 53 5.51 9.22 -13.84
N ARG A 54 6.46 8.71 -14.62
CA ARG A 54 6.37 8.70 -16.08
C ARG A 54 5.25 7.79 -16.58
N CYS A 55 5.01 6.69 -15.90
CA CYS A 55 3.82 5.87 -16.05
C CYS A 55 3.50 5.15 -14.74
N MET A 56 2.25 4.72 -14.62
CA MET A 56 1.81 3.85 -13.52
C MET A 56 1.42 2.49 -14.09
N VAL A 57 1.80 1.45 -13.38
CA VAL A 57 1.43 0.06 -13.65
C VAL A 57 0.48 -0.36 -12.55
N ALA A 58 -0.70 -0.88 -12.90
CA ALA A 58 -1.66 -1.45 -11.97
C ALA A 58 -1.78 -2.97 -12.22
N PRO A 59 -0.89 -3.79 -11.63
CA PRO A 59 -0.96 -5.25 -11.72
C PRO A 59 -2.27 -5.79 -11.15
N SER A 60 -2.75 -6.89 -11.72
CA SER A 60 -3.97 -7.59 -11.25
C SER A 60 -3.69 -8.97 -10.65
N ASN A 61 -2.46 -9.47 -10.81
CA ASN A 61 -2.00 -10.75 -10.28
C ASN A 61 -0.47 -10.76 -10.12
N VAL A 62 0.06 -11.88 -9.62
CA VAL A 62 1.50 -12.05 -9.38
C VAL A 62 2.31 -12.16 -10.67
N GLU A 63 1.71 -12.66 -11.75
CA GLU A 63 2.34 -12.75 -13.07
C GLU A 63 2.60 -11.37 -13.68
N ASP A 64 1.66 -10.44 -13.52
CA ASP A 64 1.80 -9.04 -13.95
C ASP A 64 2.96 -8.37 -13.20
N VAL A 65 3.02 -8.54 -11.88
CA VAL A 65 4.12 -8.02 -11.05
C VAL A 65 5.45 -8.60 -11.50
N SER A 66 5.52 -9.93 -11.69
CA SER A 66 6.75 -10.59 -12.13
C SER A 66 7.20 -10.10 -13.51
N THR A 67 6.27 -9.94 -14.44
CA THR A 67 6.52 -9.42 -15.79
C THR A 67 7.04 -8.00 -15.73
N ALA A 68 6.40 -7.13 -14.94
CA ALA A 68 6.79 -5.74 -14.80
C ALA A 68 8.22 -5.61 -14.26
N LEU A 69 8.53 -6.27 -13.14
CA LEU A 69 9.84 -6.18 -12.51
C LEU A 69 10.95 -6.75 -13.39
N LYS A 70 10.71 -7.89 -14.05
CA LYS A 70 11.68 -8.48 -15.00
C LYS A 70 11.95 -7.55 -16.18
N SER A 71 10.91 -6.93 -16.74
CA SER A 71 11.06 -5.98 -17.85
C SER A 71 11.87 -4.75 -17.42
N LEU A 72 11.49 -4.13 -16.29
CA LEU A 72 12.16 -2.93 -15.77
C LEU A 72 13.64 -3.19 -15.49
N THR A 73 13.95 -4.26 -14.75
CA THR A 73 15.34 -4.60 -14.40
C THR A 73 16.18 -4.99 -15.61
N SER A 74 15.61 -5.72 -16.57
CA SER A 74 16.33 -6.08 -17.80
C SER A 74 16.65 -4.88 -18.68
N ILE A 75 15.70 -3.95 -18.82
CA ILE A 75 15.91 -2.74 -19.62
C ILE A 75 16.90 -1.81 -18.90
N ALA A 76 16.73 -1.59 -17.59
CA ALA A 76 17.64 -0.75 -16.79
C ALA A 76 19.11 -1.22 -16.87
N ALA A 77 19.34 -2.54 -16.97
CA ALA A 77 20.69 -3.10 -17.14
C ALA A 77 21.34 -2.77 -18.50
N LEU A 78 20.54 -2.42 -19.51
CA LEU A 78 20.98 -2.08 -20.86
C LEU A 78 21.10 -0.56 -21.09
N LEU A 79 20.49 0.25 -20.22
CA LEU A 79 20.49 1.70 -20.35
C LEU A 79 21.80 2.33 -19.83
N PRO A 80 22.25 3.44 -20.44
CA PRO A 80 23.27 4.30 -19.87
C PRO A 80 22.84 4.83 -18.49
N ASP A 81 23.81 5.16 -17.62
CA ASP A 81 23.53 5.61 -16.25
C ASP A 81 22.57 6.81 -16.18
N GLU A 82 22.66 7.72 -17.14
CA GLU A 82 21.80 8.91 -17.23
C GLU A 82 20.33 8.60 -17.57
N GLU A 83 20.04 7.43 -18.13
CA GLU A 83 18.68 7.01 -18.51
C GLU A 83 18.08 5.98 -17.54
N LYS A 84 18.87 5.42 -16.62
CA LYS A 84 18.40 4.39 -15.67
C LYS A 84 17.21 4.85 -14.83
N LEU A 85 17.16 6.13 -14.47
CA LEU A 85 16.04 6.71 -13.71
C LEU A 85 14.68 6.49 -14.38
N THR A 86 14.63 6.38 -15.71
CA THR A 86 13.39 6.13 -16.46
C THR A 86 12.79 4.73 -16.23
N CYS A 87 13.60 3.83 -15.66
CA CYS A 87 13.24 2.45 -15.34
C CYS A 87 13.28 2.15 -13.85
N ASP A 88 13.77 3.10 -13.03
CA ASP A 88 13.62 3.03 -11.59
C ASP A 88 12.13 3.02 -11.23
N PHE A 89 11.81 2.33 -10.14
CA PHE A 89 10.41 2.13 -9.76
C PHE A 89 10.17 2.31 -8.27
N ALA A 90 8.98 2.79 -7.96
CA ALA A 90 8.41 2.78 -6.62
C ALA A 90 7.23 1.79 -6.56
N ILE A 91 6.95 1.28 -5.36
CA ILE A 91 5.85 0.35 -5.12
C ILE A 91 4.86 1.02 -4.17
N GLN A 92 3.60 1.10 -4.59
CA GLN A 92 2.48 1.58 -3.80
C GLN A 92 1.62 0.39 -3.37
N SER A 93 1.43 0.22 -2.07
CA SER A 93 0.32 -0.57 -1.51
C SER A 93 -0.83 0.38 -1.16
N GLY A 94 -1.03 0.71 0.12
CA GLY A 94 -2.09 1.66 0.53
C GLY A 94 -1.79 3.14 0.27
N GLY A 95 -0.52 3.53 0.05
CA GLY A 95 -0.15 4.95 -0.20
C GLY A 95 -0.34 5.88 1.00
N HIS A 96 -0.21 5.35 2.22
CA HIS A 96 -0.40 6.11 3.48
C HIS A 96 0.86 6.80 4.02
N ASP A 97 2.01 6.66 3.34
CA ASP A 97 3.24 7.32 3.76
C ASP A 97 3.14 8.85 3.51
N PRO A 98 3.44 9.69 4.53
CA PRO A 98 3.37 11.14 4.37
C PRO A 98 4.57 11.75 3.64
N ILE A 99 5.60 10.96 3.32
CA ILE A 99 6.85 11.44 2.72
C ILE A 99 6.77 11.32 1.20
N GLY A 100 6.95 12.46 0.50
CA GLY A 100 7.06 12.50 -0.95
C GLY A 100 8.19 11.60 -1.48
N GLY A 101 7.86 10.69 -2.40
CA GLY A 101 8.75 9.71 -3.00
C GLY A 101 8.81 8.36 -2.29
N ALA A 102 8.00 8.12 -1.24
CA ALA A 102 8.07 6.88 -0.46
C ALA A 102 7.33 5.70 -1.11
N ALA A 103 6.26 5.97 -1.82
CA ALA A 103 5.38 5.03 -2.53
C ALA A 103 5.10 5.46 -3.98
N ASN A 104 5.88 6.40 -4.51
CA ASN A 104 5.77 7.03 -5.81
C ASN A 104 7.17 7.51 -6.25
N ILE A 105 7.38 7.77 -7.52
CA ILE A 105 8.71 8.16 -8.03
C ILE A 105 8.61 9.21 -9.13
N GLU A 106 9.45 10.24 -9.06
CA GLU A 106 9.49 11.28 -10.09
C GLU A 106 10.19 10.75 -11.35
N GLY A 107 9.52 10.81 -12.51
CA GLY A 107 10.11 10.46 -13.80
C GLY A 107 10.39 8.96 -14.04
N GLY A 108 10.18 8.10 -13.04
CA GLY A 108 10.27 6.64 -13.11
C GLY A 108 8.91 5.95 -13.26
N VAL A 109 8.80 4.70 -12.79
CA VAL A 109 7.57 3.88 -12.89
C VAL A 109 6.99 3.58 -11.50
N THR A 110 5.72 3.87 -11.30
CA THR A 110 5.02 3.48 -10.05
C THR A 110 4.24 2.19 -10.27
N LEU A 111 4.50 1.18 -9.46
CA LEU A 111 3.71 -0.05 -9.40
C LEU A 111 2.65 0.08 -8.31
N ASP A 112 1.41 0.25 -8.73
CA ASP A 112 0.24 0.36 -7.87
C ASP A 112 -0.40 -1.01 -7.62
N LEU A 113 -0.18 -1.53 -6.41
CA LEU A 113 -0.63 -2.85 -5.99
C LEU A 113 -2.03 -2.84 -5.36
N ARG A 114 -2.75 -1.71 -5.33
CA ARG A 114 -4.09 -1.63 -4.71
C ARG A 114 -5.11 -2.60 -5.33
N GLY A 115 -4.90 -2.99 -6.59
CA GLY A 115 -5.70 -4.01 -7.26
C GLY A 115 -5.49 -5.43 -6.72
N LEU A 116 -4.38 -5.69 -6.02
CA LEU A 116 -4.05 -6.98 -5.39
C LEU A 116 -4.65 -7.06 -3.98
N ASN A 117 -5.98 -6.99 -3.90
CA ASN A 117 -6.72 -6.87 -2.63
C ASN A 117 -7.58 -8.10 -2.29
N ALA A 118 -7.36 -9.20 -3.00
CA ALA A 118 -8.07 -10.45 -2.74
C ALA A 118 -7.51 -11.13 -1.49
N ILE A 119 -8.39 -11.43 -0.53
CA ILE A 119 -8.14 -12.39 0.55
C ILE A 119 -9.15 -13.52 0.39
N GLU A 120 -8.68 -14.75 0.61
CA GLU A 120 -9.55 -15.92 0.64
C GLU A 120 -10.39 -15.93 1.91
N GLY A 121 -11.70 -15.79 1.75
CA GLY A 121 -12.65 -15.85 2.85
C GLY A 121 -12.76 -14.56 3.67
N PRO A 122 -13.70 -14.53 4.64
CA PRO A 122 -13.84 -13.41 5.54
C PRO A 122 -12.77 -13.45 6.64
N ILE A 123 -12.41 -12.28 7.14
CA ILE A 123 -11.47 -12.08 8.23
C ILE A 123 -12.21 -11.60 9.47
N TRP A 124 -11.64 -11.77 10.66
CA TRP A 124 -12.10 -11.10 11.86
C TRP A 124 -11.26 -9.85 12.10
N GLY A 125 -11.87 -8.67 12.11
CA GLY A 125 -11.13 -7.42 12.26
C GLY A 125 -11.99 -6.19 12.46
N GLY A 126 -11.32 -5.05 12.66
CA GLY A 126 -11.92 -3.75 12.94
C GLY A 126 -11.14 -2.96 13.98
N SER A 127 -11.76 -1.89 14.47
CA SER A 127 -11.17 -0.98 15.45
C SER A 127 -11.84 -1.15 16.82
N VAL A 128 -11.04 -1.14 17.87
CA VAL A 128 -11.52 -1.14 19.27
C VAL A 128 -10.96 0.07 19.99
N PHE A 129 -11.84 0.78 20.69
CA PHE A 129 -11.52 2.01 21.40
C PHE A 129 -11.48 1.73 22.91
N TYR A 130 -10.42 2.16 23.59
CA TYR A 130 -10.23 1.97 25.03
C TYR A 130 -9.94 3.29 25.73
N SER A 131 -10.28 3.36 27.02
CA SER A 131 -9.84 4.44 27.90
C SER A 131 -8.31 4.46 28.01
N LEU A 132 -7.73 5.66 28.12
CA LEU A 132 -6.31 5.83 28.45
C LEU A 132 -5.94 5.26 29.82
N ASP A 133 -6.90 5.02 30.71
CA ASP A 133 -6.63 4.38 32.01
C ASP A 133 -6.02 2.97 31.85
N ASN A 134 -6.24 2.33 30.70
CA ASN A 134 -5.71 1.01 30.40
C ASN A 134 -4.34 1.05 29.69
N VAL A 135 -3.67 2.20 29.62
CA VAL A 135 -2.42 2.36 28.84
C VAL A 135 -1.34 1.35 29.22
N ASP A 136 -1.10 1.11 30.51
CA ASP A 136 -0.08 0.17 30.95
C ASP A 136 -0.41 -1.27 30.54
N GLN A 137 -1.70 -1.65 30.62
CA GLN A 137 -2.15 -2.96 30.19
C GLN A 137 -2.06 -3.13 28.67
N GLN A 138 -2.44 -2.11 27.90
CA GLN A 138 -2.39 -2.10 26.44
C GLN A 138 -0.94 -2.16 25.94
N LEU A 139 -0.03 -1.39 26.54
CA LEU A 139 1.40 -1.42 26.19
C LEU A 139 2.03 -2.76 26.54
N LYS A 140 1.67 -3.35 27.68
CA LYS A 140 2.13 -4.69 28.04
C LYS A 140 1.64 -5.74 27.04
N ALA A 141 0.34 -5.73 26.70
CA ALA A 141 -0.24 -6.65 25.72
C ALA A 141 0.40 -6.47 24.34
N ALA A 142 0.69 -5.24 23.91
CA ALA A 142 1.38 -4.95 22.64
C ALA A 142 2.83 -5.48 22.63
N ALA A 143 3.56 -5.34 23.74
CA ALA A 143 4.89 -5.89 23.88
C ALA A 143 4.87 -7.42 23.83
N GLU A 144 3.91 -8.05 24.52
CA GLU A 144 3.72 -9.50 24.49
C GLU A 144 3.29 -9.99 23.11
N PHE A 145 2.41 -9.28 22.39
CA PHE A 145 1.99 -9.60 21.02
C PHE A 145 3.14 -9.54 20.01
N SER A 146 4.13 -8.68 20.25
CA SER A 146 5.30 -8.52 19.39
C SER A 146 6.43 -9.51 19.69
N ALA A 147 6.26 -10.38 20.69
CA ALA A 147 7.27 -11.32 21.12
C ALA A 147 7.34 -12.54 20.17
N PRO A 148 8.52 -13.12 19.92
CA PRO A 148 8.64 -14.32 19.07
C PRO A 148 7.81 -15.51 19.55
N GLU A 149 7.60 -15.64 20.87
CA GLU A 149 6.87 -16.76 21.49
C GLU A 149 5.35 -16.70 21.26
N SER A 150 4.82 -15.52 20.93
CA SER A 150 3.39 -15.26 20.71
C SER A 150 3.07 -15.01 19.23
N TYR A 151 4.05 -15.16 18.34
CA TYR A 151 3.89 -14.95 16.91
C TYR A 151 2.80 -15.86 16.32
N ASP A 152 1.83 -15.24 15.65
CA ASP A 152 0.74 -15.91 14.94
C ASP A 152 0.73 -15.40 13.49
N ASP A 153 0.82 -16.32 12.52
CA ASP A 153 0.89 -16.02 11.08
C ASP A 153 -0.33 -15.25 10.54
N TYR A 154 -1.44 -15.24 11.27
CA TYR A 154 -2.70 -14.65 10.83
C TYR A 154 -3.00 -13.31 11.51
N ALA A 155 -2.21 -12.91 12.52
CA ALA A 155 -2.51 -11.77 13.38
C ALA A 155 -1.71 -10.51 13.01
N ALA A 156 -2.41 -9.41 12.80
CA ALA A 156 -1.84 -8.07 12.64
C ALA A 156 -2.52 -7.07 13.59
N LEU A 157 -1.71 -6.20 14.20
CA LEU A 157 -2.17 -5.21 15.17
C LEU A 157 -1.50 -3.86 14.88
N ILE A 158 -2.29 -2.80 14.88
CA ILE A 158 -1.79 -1.42 15.01
C ILE A 158 -2.39 -0.83 16.28
N VAL A 159 -1.54 -0.41 17.20
CA VAL A 159 -1.94 0.33 18.41
C VAL A 159 -1.71 1.82 18.18
N SER A 160 -2.77 2.60 18.22
CA SER A 160 -2.75 4.05 18.03
C SER A 160 -3.25 4.78 19.27
N PHE A 161 -2.76 6.01 19.46
CA PHE A 161 -3.25 6.92 20.50
C PHE A 161 -3.85 8.14 19.82
N GLY A 162 -5.16 8.33 19.99
CA GLY A 162 -5.93 9.37 19.31
C GLY A 162 -6.53 10.38 20.29
N PHE A 163 -6.82 11.58 19.80
CA PHE A 163 -7.58 12.59 20.53
C PHE A 163 -8.67 13.17 19.62
N SER A 164 -9.89 13.32 20.14
CA SER A 164 -10.94 14.11 19.51
C SER A 164 -11.50 15.12 20.50
N GLY A 165 -11.85 16.32 20.02
CA GLY A 165 -12.41 17.38 20.87
C GLY A 165 -13.74 17.01 21.54
N ALA A 166 -14.49 16.06 20.97
CA ALA A 166 -15.79 15.63 21.50
C ALA A 166 -15.69 14.44 22.48
N GLN A 167 -14.72 13.53 22.29
CA GLN A 167 -14.63 12.26 23.04
C GLN A 167 -13.37 12.15 23.90
N GLY A 168 -12.47 13.14 23.84
CA GLY A 168 -11.20 13.13 24.56
C GLY A 168 -10.16 12.22 23.90
N ALA A 169 -9.17 11.81 24.69
CA ALA A 169 -8.12 10.90 24.23
C ALA A 169 -8.52 9.44 24.44
N ALA A 170 -8.12 8.56 23.51
CA ALA A 170 -8.39 7.14 23.56
C ALA A 170 -7.23 6.34 22.94
N ILE A 171 -7.15 5.07 23.33
CA ILE A 171 -6.31 4.07 22.68
C ILE A 171 -7.18 3.40 21.62
N VAL A 172 -6.67 3.28 20.39
CA VAL A 172 -7.38 2.67 19.27
C VAL A 172 -6.55 1.51 18.74
N ASN A 173 -7.08 0.30 18.88
CA ASN A 173 -6.46 -0.89 18.30
C ASN A 173 -7.14 -1.23 16.99
N SER A 174 -6.39 -1.23 15.90
CA SER A 174 -6.78 -1.80 14.62
C SER A 174 -6.33 -3.25 14.58
N ILE A 175 -7.29 -4.17 14.59
CA ILE A 175 -7.07 -5.62 14.65
C ILE A 175 -7.41 -6.23 13.30
N GLU A 176 -6.53 -7.10 12.81
CA GLU A 176 -6.79 -7.98 11.68
C GLU A 176 -6.37 -9.41 12.03
N TYR A 177 -7.32 -10.35 11.91
CA TYR A 177 -7.06 -11.78 11.96
C TYR A 177 -7.54 -12.41 10.67
N THR A 178 -6.62 -12.92 9.85
CA THR A 178 -6.90 -13.38 8.47
C THR A 178 -7.62 -14.73 8.39
N LYS A 179 -8.27 -15.16 9.50
CA LYS A 179 -9.22 -16.27 9.55
C LYS A 179 -10.59 -15.78 10.02
N ALA A 180 -11.61 -16.52 9.61
CA ALA A 180 -12.99 -16.35 10.07
C ALA A 180 -13.20 -16.92 11.50
N GLU A 181 -12.41 -16.45 12.45
CA GLU A 181 -12.42 -16.89 13.85
C GLU A 181 -12.59 -15.67 14.76
N GLU A 182 -13.68 -15.64 15.52
CA GLU A 182 -13.91 -14.54 16.47
C GLU A 182 -13.05 -14.70 17.71
N ASN A 183 -12.43 -13.60 18.14
CA ASN A 183 -11.69 -13.50 19.38
C ASN A 183 -10.62 -14.60 19.57
N PRO A 184 -9.68 -14.75 18.61
CA PRO A 184 -8.63 -15.75 18.67
C PRO A 184 -7.68 -15.46 19.84
N PRO A 185 -6.95 -16.47 20.35
CA PRO A 185 -6.08 -16.33 21.52
C PRO A 185 -5.08 -15.17 21.45
N ALA A 186 -4.56 -14.86 20.26
CA ALA A 186 -3.60 -13.77 20.05
C ALA A 186 -4.13 -12.38 20.46
N PHE A 187 -5.45 -12.17 20.38
CA PHE A 187 -6.07 -10.87 20.68
C PHE A 187 -6.78 -10.80 22.04
N GLN A 188 -6.90 -11.93 22.76
CA GLN A 188 -7.54 -11.99 24.08
C GLN A 188 -6.98 -10.98 25.10
N PRO A 189 -5.65 -10.76 25.18
CA PRO A 189 -5.08 -9.75 26.08
C PRO A 189 -5.61 -8.33 25.84
N PHE A 190 -6.10 -8.03 24.64
CA PHE A 190 -6.71 -6.73 24.30
C PHE A 190 -8.22 -6.74 24.46
N THR A 191 -8.91 -7.78 24.02
CA THR A 191 -10.39 -7.84 24.01
C THR A 191 -10.99 -8.09 25.39
N GLU A 192 -10.22 -8.64 26.33
CA GLU A 192 -10.63 -8.76 27.74
C GLU A 192 -10.63 -7.41 28.47
N VAL A 193 -9.92 -6.40 27.95
CA VAL A 193 -9.94 -5.05 28.48
C VAL A 193 -11.31 -4.41 28.18
N PRO A 194 -11.98 -3.77 29.16
CA PRO A 194 -13.22 -3.06 28.90
C PRO A 194 -13.03 -1.98 27.82
N SER A 195 -13.71 -2.18 26.67
CA SER A 195 -13.71 -1.22 25.57
C SER A 195 -14.81 -0.19 25.73
N LEU A 196 -14.57 1.01 25.22
CA LEU A 196 -15.56 2.07 25.07
C LEU A 196 -16.50 1.75 23.90
N TYR A 197 -15.94 1.22 22.82
CA TYR A 197 -16.64 0.92 21.58
C TYR A 197 -15.82 -0.07 20.73
N SER A 198 -16.49 -0.91 19.94
CA SER A 198 -15.85 -1.90 19.07
C SER A 198 -16.60 -2.03 17.75
N THR A 199 -15.86 -2.17 16.65
CA THR A 199 -16.37 -2.52 15.32
C THR A 199 -15.99 -3.93 14.85
N LEU A 200 -15.36 -4.72 15.74
CA LEU A 200 -14.88 -6.07 15.43
C LEU A 200 -16.01 -6.96 14.94
N ARG A 201 -15.77 -7.64 13.82
CA ARG A 201 -16.72 -8.56 13.19
C ARG A 201 -16.01 -9.44 12.19
N ILE A 202 -16.63 -10.56 11.85
CA ILE A 202 -16.26 -11.34 10.67
C ILE A 202 -16.84 -10.67 9.43
N ALA A 203 -16.00 -10.27 8.48
CA ALA A 203 -16.45 -9.70 7.21
C ALA A 203 -15.36 -9.83 6.13
N PRO A 204 -15.69 -9.61 4.84
CA PRO A 204 -14.68 -9.47 3.80
C PRO A 204 -13.70 -8.35 4.16
N MET A 205 -12.39 -8.55 3.94
CA MET A 205 -11.36 -7.56 4.29
C MET A 205 -11.66 -6.17 3.72
N SER A 206 -12.14 -6.09 2.47
CA SER A 206 -12.51 -4.84 1.81
C SER A 206 -13.61 -4.02 2.51
N SER A 207 -14.35 -4.64 3.43
CA SER A 207 -15.40 -3.99 4.21
C SER A 207 -14.94 -3.55 5.60
N ILE A 208 -13.80 -4.05 6.09
CA ILE A 208 -13.22 -3.63 7.36
C ILE A 208 -12.66 -2.22 7.16
N ARG A 209 -12.99 -1.31 8.09
CA ARG A 209 -12.47 0.06 8.10
C ARG A 209 -11.79 0.29 9.43
N TYR A 210 -10.64 0.95 9.38
CA TYR A 210 -9.79 1.26 10.53
C TYR A 210 -9.87 2.74 10.90
#